data_AF-A0A0A9YJ95-F1
#
_entry.id   AF-A0A0A9YJ95-F1
#
_cell.length_a   1.000
_cell.length_b   1.000
_cell.length_c   1.000
_cell.angle_alpha   90.00
_cell.angle_beta   90.00
_cell.angle_gamma   90.00
#
_symmetry.space_group_name_H-M   'P 1'
#
loop_
_entity.id
_entity.type
_entity.pdbx_description
1 polymer ?
#
loop_
_entity_poly.entity_id
_entity_poly.type
_entity_poly.pdbx_seq_one_letter_code
_entity_poly.pdbx_strand_id
1 'polypeptide(L)'
;MLRRQNLTLQHLHTFILDEADEMLSRGFAEQIQDISGYCPVECQIILCSATIPEPIIELSRQFMKQPKSILVKREQLTLEGIKQFFIDVDTDQNKYATLKDLYETLTITQAIIFCNTRTRVIELTQKMTANHFTVSAIHGE
;
A
#
# COMPACT_ATOMS: atom_id res chain seq x y z
N MET A 1 21.49 -0.47 8.62
CA MET A 1 22.52 -1.41 8.11
C MET A 1 23.66 -0.69 7.42
N LEU A 2 23.36 0.24 6.48
CA LEU A 2 24.37 1.04 5.76
C LEU A 2 25.31 1.83 6.67
N ARG A 3 24.78 2.66 7.58
CA ARG A 3 25.59 3.44 8.56
C ARG A 3 26.44 2.57 9.49
N ARG A 4 26.01 1.32 9.73
CA ARG A 4 26.73 0.34 10.57
C ARG A 4 27.69 -0.54 9.76
N GLN A 5 27.82 -0.29 8.45
CA GLN A 5 28.63 -1.06 7.49
C GLN A 5 28.29 -2.56 7.38
N ASN A 6 27.09 -2.96 7.83
CA ASN A 6 26.62 -4.35 7.69
C ASN A 6 26.15 -4.66 6.25
N LEU A 7 25.94 -3.63 5.43
CA LEU A 7 25.58 -3.74 4.02
C LEU A 7 26.35 -2.67 3.25
N THR A 8 27.10 -3.08 2.24
CA THR A 8 27.86 -2.20 1.34
C THR A 8 27.22 -2.21 -0.04
N LEU A 9 27.03 -1.02 -0.63
CA LEU A 9 26.38 -0.87 -1.93
C LEU A 9 27.36 -0.62 -3.08
N GLN A 10 28.67 -0.83 -2.86
CA GLN A 10 29.73 -0.51 -3.83
C GLN A 10 29.54 -1.20 -5.20
N HIS A 11 28.94 -2.39 -5.21
CA HIS A 11 28.66 -3.16 -6.43
C HIS A 11 27.17 -3.16 -6.80
N LEU A 12 26.37 -2.27 -6.22
CA LEU A 12 24.95 -2.18 -6.54
C LEU A 12 24.79 -1.56 -7.93
N HIS A 13 24.14 -2.29 -8.84
CA HIS A 13 23.87 -1.82 -10.20
C HIS A 13 22.47 -1.26 -10.38
N THR A 14 21.51 -1.69 -9.53
CA THR A 14 20.11 -1.31 -9.66
C THR A 14 19.49 -1.08 -8.30
N PHE A 15 18.77 0.03 -8.15
CA PHE A 15 17.98 0.37 -6.97
C PHE A 15 16.51 0.56 -7.39
N ILE A 16 15.63 -0.28 -6.84
CA ILE A 16 14.20 -0.29 -7.20
C ILE A 16 13.40 0.20 -5.99
N LEU A 17 12.58 1.21 -6.22
CA LEU A 17 11.58 1.73 -5.28
C LEU A 17 10.21 1.25 -5.74
N ASP A 18 9.58 0.35 -4.99
CA ASP A 18 8.24 -0.17 -5.29
C ASP A 18 7.20 0.39 -4.32
N GLU A 19 5.98 0.70 -4.79
CA GLU A 19 4.97 1.45 -4.01
C GLU A 19 5.49 2.78 -3.45
N ALA A 20 6.09 3.61 -4.32
CA ALA A 20 6.74 4.85 -3.89
C ALA A 20 5.77 5.89 -3.27
N ASP A 21 4.49 5.87 -3.64
CA ASP A 21 3.45 6.69 -3.01
C ASP A 21 3.23 6.32 -1.54
N GLU A 22 3.13 5.02 -1.26
CA GLU A 22 3.01 4.49 0.10
C GLU A 22 4.26 4.76 0.94
N MET A 23 5.45 4.69 0.34
CA MET A 23 6.67 5.05 1.07
C MET A 23 6.67 6.52 1.49
N LEU A 24 6.25 7.42 0.59
CA LEU A 24 6.18 8.85 0.90
C LEU A 24 5.09 9.17 1.93
N SER A 25 3.92 8.53 1.84
CA SER A 25 2.83 8.74 2.79
C SER A 25 3.23 8.36 4.23
N ARG A 26 4.12 7.37 4.37
CA ARG A 26 4.70 6.93 5.65
C ARG A 26 5.89 7.78 6.12
N GLY A 27 6.27 8.81 5.37
CA GLY A 27 7.35 9.72 5.72
C GLY A 27 8.75 9.16 5.45
N PHE A 28 8.91 8.22 4.51
CA PHE A 28 10.22 7.62 4.19
C PHE A 28 11.09 8.45 3.22
N ALA A 29 10.70 9.69 2.92
CA ALA A 29 11.40 10.53 1.93
C ALA A 29 12.89 10.72 2.26
N GLU A 30 13.19 11.06 3.52
CA GLU A 30 14.58 11.28 3.98
C GLU A 30 15.39 9.98 3.92
N GLN A 31 14.80 8.85 4.31
CA GLN A 31 15.47 7.55 4.26
C GLN A 31 15.77 7.11 2.81
N ILE A 32 14.88 7.39 1.86
CA ILE A 32 15.10 7.11 0.44
C ILE A 32 16.27 7.95 -0.09
N GLN A 33 16.27 9.25 0.22
CA GLN A 33 17.38 10.14 -0.15
C GLN A 33 18.70 9.65 0.45
N ASP A 34 18.70 9.32 1.74
CA ASP A 34 19.86 8.77 2.45
C ASP A 34 20.40 7.53 1.72
N ILE A 35 19.55 6.53 1.46
CA ILE A 35 19.95 5.28 0.78
C ILE A 35 20.48 5.57 -0.63
N SER A 36 19.82 6.46 -1.37
CA SER A 36 20.26 6.85 -2.72
C SER A 36 21.65 7.48 -2.71
N GLY A 37 22.01 8.22 -1.65
CA GLY A 37 23.34 8.80 -1.46
C GLY A 37 24.45 7.78 -1.20
N TYR A 38 24.12 6.57 -0.72
CA TYR A 38 25.08 5.47 -0.59
C TYR A 38 25.21 4.63 -1.88
N CYS A 39 24.34 4.84 -2.88
CA CYS A 39 24.39 4.10 -4.13
C CYS A 39 25.52 4.62 -5.03
N PRO A 40 26.17 3.75 -5.84
CA PRO A 40 27.12 4.18 -6.86
C PRO A 40 26.51 5.17 -7.87
N VAL A 41 27.35 6.02 -8.45
CA VAL A 41 26.94 7.09 -9.37
C VAL A 41 26.28 6.52 -10.65
N GLU A 42 26.72 5.35 -11.05
CA GLU A 42 26.27 4.56 -12.19
C GLU A 42 25.07 3.64 -11.90
N CYS A 43 24.59 3.60 -10.65
CA CYS A 43 23.45 2.77 -10.26
C CYS A 43 22.18 3.24 -11.00
N GLN A 44 21.48 2.30 -11.64
CA GLN A 44 20.19 2.54 -12.26
C GLN A 44 19.10 2.61 -11.19
N ILE A 45 18.37 3.71 -11.13
CA ILE A 45 17.23 3.85 -10.21
C ILE A 45 15.93 3.64 -10.98
N ILE A 46 15.04 2.82 -10.43
CA ILE A 46 13.70 2.54 -10.96
C ILE A 46 12.68 2.89 -9.87
N LEU A 47 11.64 3.63 -10.26
CA LEU A 47 10.53 3.99 -9.37
C LEU A 47 9.24 3.43 -9.94
N CYS A 48 8.58 2.58 -9.16
CA CYS A 48 7.30 1.97 -9.44
C CYS A 48 6.28 2.48 -8.41
N SER A 49 5.11 2.90 -8.88
CA SER A 49 4.05 3.42 -8.02
C SER A 49 2.70 3.32 -8.73
N ALA A 50 1.64 3.00 -8.00
CA ALA A 50 0.28 2.97 -8.54
C ALA A 50 -0.21 4.40 -8.82
N THR A 51 0.15 5.35 -7.96
CA THR A 51 -0.14 6.77 -8.14
C THR A 51 1.15 7.59 -8.24
N ILE A 52 1.13 8.63 -9.06
CA ILE A 52 2.26 9.57 -9.21
C ILE A 52 1.75 10.99 -8.90
N PRO A 53 1.58 11.36 -7.62
CA PRO A 53 1.34 12.74 -7.21
C PRO A 53 2.63 13.58 -7.33
N GLU A 54 2.49 14.91 -7.30
CA GLU A 54 3.61 15.85 -7.45
C GLU A 54 4.81 15.57 -6.51
N PRO A 55 4.61 15.21 -5.21
CA PRO A 55 5.73 14.89 -4.32
C PRO A 55 6.62 13.74 -4.81
N ILE A 56 6.06 12.74 -5.49
CA ILE A 56 6.87 11.66 -6.10
C ILE A 56 7.69 12.18 -7.27
N ILE A 57 7.09 13.05 -8.09
CA ILE A 57 7.79 13.65 -9.22
C ILE A 57 8.97 14.48 -8.72
N GLU A 58 8.76 15.32 -7.70
CA GLU A 58 9.81 16.11 -7.05
C GLU A 58 10.91 15.22 -6.46
N LEU A 59 10.53 14.17 -5.73
CA LEU A 59 11.47 13.21 -5.16
C LEU A 59 12.30 12.53 -6.27
N SER A 60 11.66 12.09 -7.35
CA SER A 60 12.33 11.42 -8.47
C SER A 60 13.38 12.31 -9.13
N ARG A 61 13.16 13.64 -9.21
CA ARG A 61 14.11 14.60 -9.79
C ARG A 61 15.38 14.75 -8.96
N GLN A 62 15.35 14.44 -7.68
CA GLN A 62 16.50 14.63 -6.78
C GLN A 62 17.53 13.50 -6.90
N PHE A 63 17.11 12.26 -7.16
CA PHE A 63 18.02 11.13 -7.25
C PHE A 63 18.07 10.43 -8.61
N MET A 64 17.08 10.60 -9.50
CA MET A 64 17.11 9.98 -10.83
C MET A 64 17.77 10.91 -11.86
N LYS A 65 18.65 10.36 -12.70
CA LYS A 65 19.30 11.08 -13.80
C LYS A 65 18.52 10.83 -15.09
N GLN A 66 17.88 11.88 -15.63
CA GLN A 66 17.14 11.84 -16.90
C GLN A 66 16.22 10.60 -17.04
N PRO A 67 15.28 10.39 -16.11
CA PRO A 67 14.45 9.19 -16.11
C PRO A 67 13.56 9.12 -17.35
N LYS A 68 13.29 7.89 -17.82
CA LYS A 68 12.22 7.63 -18.78
C LYS A 68 10.93 7.41 -18.02
N SER A 69 9.91 8.21 -18.32
CA SER A 69 8.60 8.12 -17.67
C SER A 69 7.65 7.26 -18.51
N ILE A 70 7.15 6.18 -17.92
CA ILE A 70 6.07 5.36 -18.46
C ILE A 70 4.85 5.66 -17.60
N LEU A 71 3.97 6.54 -18.08
CA LEU A 71 2.79 6.97 -17.35
C LEU A 71 1.53 6.41 -18.02
N VAL A 72 0.66 5.80 -17.21
CA VAL A 72 -0.67 5.42 -17.64
C VAL A 72 -1.56 6.67 -17.57
N LYS A 73 -2.17 7.08 -18.69
CA LYS A 73 -3.07 8.24 -18.72
C LYS A 73 -4.23 7.98 -17.75
N ARG A 74 -4.53 8.99 -16.91
CA ARG A 74 -5.66 9.01 -15.96
C ARG A 74 -7.04 9.04 -16.64
N GLU A 75 -7.15 8.83 -17.95
CA GLU A 75 -8.44 8.71 -18.62
C GLU A 75 -9.11 7.45 -18.08
N GLN A 76 -9.86 7.68 -17.00
CA GLN A 76 -10.57 6.72 -16.18
C GLN A 76 -9.68 5.68 -15.50
N LEU A 77 -9.17 6.03 -14.30
CA LEU A 77 -9.09 5.09 -13.17
C LEU A 77 -10.50 4.60 -12.75
N THR A 78 -11.44 4.44 -13.69
CA THR A 78 -12.52 3.52 -13.46
C THR A 78 -11.85 2.18 -13.45
N LEU A 79 -11.92 1.49 -12.33
CA LEU A 79 -11.59 0.09 -12.23
C LEU A 79 -12.56 -0.65 -13.19
N GLU A 80 -12.29 -0.63 -14.49
CA GLU A 80 -13.11 -1.29 -15.50
C GLU A 80 -13.13 -2.78 -15.15
N GLY A 81 -14.27 -3.23 -14.62
CA GLY A 81 -14.43 -4.57 -14.06
C GLY A 81 -14.74 -4.64 -12.57
N ILE A 82 -14.54 -3.56 -11.79
CA ILE A 82 -14.91 -3.48 -10.37
C ILE A 82 -16.17 -2.64 -10.22
N LYS A 83 -17.26 -3.30 -9.83
CA LYS A 83 -18.50 -2.64 -9.44
C LYS A 83 -18.34 -2.09 -8.03
N GLN A 84 -18.52 -0.79 -7.87
CA GLN A 84 -18.35 -0.09 -6.60
C GLN A 84 -19.73 0.23 -6.02
N PHE A 85 -19.93 -0.10 -4.75
CA PHE A 85 -21.17 0.15 -4.01
C PHE A 85 -20.82 0.71 -2.63
N PHE A 86 -21.78 1.42 -2.02
CA PHE A 86 -21.71 1.80 -0.62
C PHE A 86 -23.03 1.45 0.07
N ILE A 87 -22.94 1.16 1.37
CA ILE A 87 -24.11 0.97 2.22
C ILE A 87 -23.98 1.99 3.35
N ASP A 88 -24.94 2.90 3.42
CA ASP A 88 -25.02 3.84 4.53
C ASP A 88 -25.56 3.12 5.76
N VAL A 89 -24.86 3.26 6.89
CA VAL A 89 -25.16 2.58 8.15
C VAL A 89 -25.25 3.61 9.26
N ASP A 90 -26.40 3.68 9.92
CA ASP A 90 -26.68 4.74 10.90
C ASP A 90 -25.69 4.79 12.06
N THR A 91 -25.18 3.62 12.46
CA THR A 91 -24.24 3.50 13.59
C THR A 91 -23.11 2.52 13.26
N ASP A 92 -21.98 2.69 13.96
CA ASP A 92 -20.84 1.79 13.81
C ASP A 92 -21.15 0.34 14.26
N GLN A 93 -22.10 0.16 15.18
CA GLN A 93 -22.57 -1.15 15.60
C GLN A 93 -23.32 -1.88 14.47
N ASN A 94 -24.06 -1.13 13.65
CA ASN A 94 -24.81 -1.68 12.51
C ASN A 94 -23.91 -2.20 11.39
N LYS A 95 -22.64 -1.78 11.31
CA LYS A 95 -21.68 -2.31 10.34
C LYS A 95 -21.51 -3.82 10.44
N TYR A 96 -21.41 -4.34 11.67
CA TYR A 96 -21.20 -5.77 11.86
C TYR A 96 -22.43 -6.59 11.50
N ALA A 97 -23.62 -6.10 11.86
CA ALA A 97 -24.88 -6.71 11.46
C ALA A 97 -25.01 -6.74 9.93
N THR A 98 -24.78 -5.60 9.28
CA THR A 98 -24.83 -5.47 7.81
C THR A 98 -23.82 -6.39 7.13
N LEU A 99 -22.60 -6.49 7.65
CA LEU A 99 -21.58 -7.39 7.11
C LEU A 99 -22.04 -8.85 7.15
N LYS A 100 -22.66 -9.28 8.25
CA LYS A 100 -23.20 -10.63 8.38
C LYS A 100 -24.33 -10.88 7.39
N ASP A 101 -25.25 -9.92 7.23
CA ASP A 101 -26.35 -10.02 6.28
C ASP A 101 -25.83 -10.15 4.82
N LEU A 102 -24.71 -9.48 4.49
CA LEU A 102 -24.04 -9.64 3.20
C LEU A 102 -23.50 -11.05 3.00
N TYR A 103 -22.89 -11.67 4.01
CA TYR A 103 -22.41 -13.05 3.93
C TYR A 103 -23.54 -14.08 3.86
N GLU A 104 -24.70 -13.79 4.45
CA GLU A 104 -25.88 -14.68 4.38
C GLU A 104 -26.60 -14.57 3.02
N THR A 105 -26.61 -13.38 2.42
CA THR A 105 -27.34 -13.11 1.17
C THR A 105 -26.52 -13.41 -0.08
N LEU A 106 -25.19 -13.21 -0.02
CA LEU A 106 -24.31 -13.33 -1.17
C LEU A 106 -23.47 -14.61 -1.08
N THR A 107 -23.33 -15.31 -2.21
CA THR A 107 -22.35 -16.39 -2.33
C THR A 107 -20.96 -15.81 -2.51
N ILE A 108 -20.21 -15.69 -1.42
CA ILE A 108 -18.85 -15.15 -1.39
C ILE A 108 -17.85 -16.31 -1.32
N THR A 109 -16.89 -16.37 -2.25
CA THR A 109 -15.79 -17.35 -2.20
C THR A 109 -14.71 -16.91 -1.23
N GLN A 110 -14.15 -15.72 -1.47
CA GLN A 110 -13.15 -15.07 -0.64
C GLN A 110 -13.38 -13.55 -0.67
N ALA A 111 -13.11 -12.89 0.45
CA ALA A 111 -13.22 -11.45 0.57
C ALA A 111 -12.09 -10.89 1.45
N ILE A 112 -11.68 -9.66 1.15
CA ILE A 112 -10.76 -8.88 1.97
C ILE A 112 -11.56 -7.76 2.64
N ILE A 113 -11.44 -7.63 3.95
CA ILE A 113 -12.12 -6.60 4.73
C ILE A 113 -11.05 -5.70 5.35
N PHE A 114 -11.06 -4.42 4.97
CA PHE A 114 -10.15 -3.42 5.52
C PHE A 114 -10.75 -2.75 6.75
N CYS A 115 -9.92 -2.53 7.78
CA CYS A 115 -10.27 -1.72 8.95
C CYS A 115 -9.15 -0.72 9.22
N ASN A 116 -9.50 0.47 9.68
CA ASN A 116 -8.53 1.56 9.86
C ASN A 116 -7.59 1.34 11.05
N THR A 117 -7.99 0.57 12.07
CA THR A 117 -7.21 0.38 13.29
C THR A 117 -6.96 -1.09 13.57
N ARG A 118 -5.79 -1.39 14.12
CA ARG A 118 -5.41 -2.73 14.60
C ARG A 118 -6.44 -3.28 15.60
N THR A 119 -6.86 -2.46 16.55
CA THR A 119 -7.89 -2.84 17.54
C THR A 119 -9.17 -3.30 16.84
N ARG A 120 -9.62 -2.57 15.81
CA ARG A 120 -10.82 -2.95 15.07
C ARG A 120 -10.66 -4.25 14.29
N VAL A 121 -9.49 -4.50 13.69
CA VAL A 121 -9.18 -5.77 13.02
C VAL A 121 -9.33 -6.93 14.01
N ILE A 122 -8.74 -6.80 15.21
CA ILE A 122 -8.79 -7.83 16.26
C ILE A 122 -10.23 -8.07 16.74
N GLU A 123 -10.96 -6.99 17.06
CA GLU A 123 -12.37 -7.07 17.49
C GLU A 123 -13.26 -7.73 16.43
N LEU A 124 -13.10 -7.34 15.16
CA LEU A 124 -13.88 -7.91 14.06
C LEU A 124 -13.58 -9.39 13.88
N THR A 125 -12.29 -9.77 13.93
CA THR A 125 -11.85 -11.16 13.81
C THR A 125 -12.47 -12.02 14.91
N GLN A 126 -12.42 -11.57 16.17
CA GLN A 126 -13.03 -12.28 17.28
C GLN A 126 -14.53 -12.46 17.10
N LYS A 127 -15.26 -11.41 16.69
CA LYS A 127 -16.70 -11.47 16.45
C LYS A 127 -17.05 -12.45 15.32
N MET A 128 -16.30 -12.42 14.22
CA MET A 128 -16.53 -13.31 13.08
C MET A 128 -16.23 -14.78 13.45
N THR A 129 -15.12 -15.05 14.12
CA THR A 129 -14.78 -16.41 14.59
C THR A 129 -15.81 -16.95 15.59
N ALA A 130 -16.32 -16.10 16.49
CA ALA A 130 -17.38 -16.48 17.42
C ALA A 130 -18.71 -16.84 16.72
N ASN A 131 -18.95 -16.31 15.52
CA ASN A 131 -20.08 -16.66 14.67
C ASN A 131 -19.73 -17.73 13.62
N HIS A 132 -18.67 -18.52 13.87
CA HIS A 132 -18.23 -19.66 13.05
C HIS A 132 -17.75 -19.30 11.63
N PHE A 133 -17.44 -18.04 11.35
CA PHE A 133 -16.76 -17.67 10.11
C PHE A 133 -15.28 -18.06 10.16
N THR A 134 -14.76 -18.62 9.07
CA THR A 134 -13.33 -18.89 8.93
C THR A 134 -12.64 -17.61 8.44
N VAL A 135 -11.98 -16.90 9.35
CA VAL A 135 -11.30 -15.64 9.06
C VAL A 135 -9.84 -15.67 9.48
N SER A 136 -9.01 -14.88 8.79
CA SER A 136 -7.61 -14.64 9.13
C SER A 136 -7.37 -13.13 9.14
N ALA A 137 -6.49 -12.68 10.03
CA ALA A 137 -6.23 -11.26 10.25
C ALA A 137 -4.76 -10.93 9.99
N ILE A 138 -4.51 -9.80 9.33
CA ILE A 138 -3.17 -9.24 9.10
C ILE A 138 -3.24 -7.75 9.48
N HIS A 139 -2.27 -7.28 10.24
CA HIS A 139 -2.10 -5.86 10.57
C HIS A 139 -0.61 -5.56 10.79
N GLY A 140 -0.20 -4.29 10.64
CA GLY A 140 1.11 -3.84 11.10
C GLY A 140 1.24 -3.92 12.63
N GLU A 141 2.47 -3.99 13.16
CA GLU A 141 2.70 -3.91 14.62
C GLU A 141 2.17 -2.59 15.20
#